data_AF-A0A503Q3L3-F1
#
_entry.id   AF-A0A503Q3L3-F1
#
_cell.length_a   1.000
_cell.length_b   1.000
_cell.length_c   1.000
_cell.angle_alpha   90.00
_cell.angle_beta   90.00
_cell.angle_gamma   90.00
#
_symmetry.space_group_name_H-M   'P 1'
#
loop_
_entity.id
_entity.type
_entity.pdbx_description
1 polymer ?
#
loop_
_entity_poly.entity_id
_entity_poly.type
_entity_poly.pdbx_seq_one_letter_code
_entity_poly.pdbx_strand_id
1 'polypeptide(L)'
;MIVHSASSSASPAGGSAQPADIPELIDSWQSIGAFAADVGCGYEAARQMRRRGRIAPQHWPHVVAASRRHGIAGVSYESLAGRAAAAMQGEAA
;
A
#
# COMPACT_ATOMS: atom_id res chain seq x y z
N MET A 1 -3.84 39.83 20.07
CA MET A 1 -3.01 38.75 19.48
C MET A 1 -3.95 37.61 19.11
N ILE A 2 -4.30 37.47 17.84
CA ILE A 2 -5.16 36.38 17.36
C ILE A 2 -4.34 35.70 16.26
N VAL A 3 -3.76 34.54 16.56
CA VAL A 3 -3.02 33.75 15.59
C VAL A 3 -4.04 33.08 14.66
N HIS A 4 -4.22 33.66 13.47
CA HIS A 4 -4.91 33.00 12.38
C HIS A 4 -3.93 32.02 11.76
N SER A 5 -3.98 30.74 12.18
CA SER A 5 -3.32 29.65 11.47
C SER A 5 -3.98 29.50 10.10
N ALA A 6 -3.34 30.03 9.08
CA ALA A 6 -3.78 29.97 7.70
C ALA A 6 -3.74 28.53 7.18
N SER A 7 -4.93 28.02 6.88
CA SER A 7 -5.30 27.31 5.65
C SER A 7 -4.16 26.59 4.92
N SER A 8 -4.00 25.29 5.17
CA SER A 8 -3.31 24.39 4.24
C SER A 8 -4.23 24.14 3.04
N SER A 9 -4.24 25.10 2.12
CA SER A 9 -4.70 24.88 0.75
C SER A 9 -3.67 23.99 0.05
N ALA A 10 -4.01 22.72 -0.15
CA ALA A 10 -3.31 21.85 -1.08
C ALA A 10 -4.31 20.91 -1.76
N SER A 11 -4.85 21.37 -2.88
CA SER A 11 -5.20 20.52 -4.01
C SER A 11 -4.83 21.28 -5.27
N PRO A 12 -4.15 20.62 -6.20
CA PRO A 12 -4.87 20.30 -7.42
C PRO A 12 -4.66 18.83 -7.84
N ALA A 13 -5.65 18.32 -8.56
CA ALA A 13 -5.68 17.00 -9.15
C ALA A 13 -4.37 16.65 -9.89
N GLY A 14 -3.60 15.72 -9.33
CA GLY A 14 -2.92 14.70 -10.10
C GLY A 14 -3.66 13.41 -9.81
N GLY A 15 -4.03 12.62 -10.83
CA GLY A 15 -4.60 11.30 -10.61
C GLY A 15 -3.70 10.54 -9.64
N SER A 16 -4.10 10.49 -8.38
CA SER A 16 -3.40 9.73 -7.36
C SER A 16 -3.80 8.32 -7.72
N ALA A 17 -3.01 7.67 -8.57
CA ALA A 17 -3.15 6.26 -8.85
C ALA A 17 -2.86 5.56 -7.52
N GLN A 18 -3.86 5.56 -6.63
CA GLN A 18 -3.98 4.55 -5.62
C GLN A 18 -3.86 3.26 -6.41
N PRO A 19 -2.88 2.41 -6.10
CA PRO A 19 -2.77 1.16 -6.82
C PRO A 19 -4.16 0.51 -6.78
N ALA A 20 -4.64 -0.01 -7.91
CA ALA A 20 -5.94 -0.67 -7.93
C ALA A 20 -5.85 -1.97 -7.14
N ASP A 21 -4.71 -2.67 -7.26
CA ASP A 21 -4.48 -3.97 -6.64
C ASP A 21 -3.17 -4.09 -5.84
N ILE A 22 -3.03 -5.19 -5.08
CA ILE A 22 -1.82 -5.50 -4.31
C ILE A 22 -0.57 -5.68 -5.19
N PRO A 23 -0.65 -6.31 -6.39
CA PRO A 23 0.49 -6.38 -7.30
C PRO A 23 0.94 -4.99 -7.75
N GLU A 24 0.02 -4.11 -8.16
CA GLU A 24 0.36 -2.73 -8.53
C GLU A 24 0.99 -1.94 -7.38
N LEU A 25 0.54 -2.18 -6.15
CA LEU A 25 1.18 -1.63 -4.97
C LEU A 25 2.64 -2.11 -4.90
N ILE A 26 2.89 -3.42 -5.01
CA ILE A 26 4.26 -3.97 -4.92
C ILE A 26 5.13 -3.51 -6.12
N ASP A 27 4.54 -3.32 -7.30
CA ASP A 27 5.20 -2.83 -8.50
C ASP A 27 5.56 -1.32 -8.41
N SER A 28 5.11 -0.58 -7.38
CA SER A 28 5.61 0.79 -7.13
C SER A 28 7.06 0.84 -6.63
N TRP A 29 7.59 -0.29 -6.15
CA TRP A 29 9.01 -0.44 -5.83
C TRP A 29 9.79 -0.82 -7.10
N GLN A 30 11.04 -0.36 -7.23
CA GLN A 30 11.91 -0.71 -8.36
C GLN A 30 12.09 -2.22 -8.56
N SER A 31 11.97 -3.00 -7.48
CA SER A 31 12.00 -4.46 -7.56
C SER A 31 11.31 -5.10 -6.36
N ILE A 32 10.88 -6.35 -6.51
CA ILE A 32 10.35 -7.19 -5.41
C ILE A 32 11.38 -7.28 -4.26
N GLY A 33 12.68 -7.31 -4.57
CA GLY A 33 13.74 -7.31 -3.56
C GLY A 33 13.81 -6.02 -2.74
N ALA A 34 13.58 -4.87 -3.37
CA ALA A 34 13.51 -3.59 -2.67
C ALA A 34 12.29 -3.53 -1.73
N PHE A 35 11.13 -3.99 -2.19
CA PHE A 35 9.94 -4.14 -1.34
C PHE A 35 10.20 -5.09 -0.15
N ALA A 36 10.82 -6.24 -0.42
CA ALA A 36 11.16 -7.23 0.59
C ALA A 36 12.05 -6.63 1.70
N ALA A 37 13.09 -5.90 1.31
CA ALA A 37 14.00 -5.22 2.22
C ALA A 37 13.31 -4.12 3.04
N ASP A 38 12.45 -3.30 2.42
CA ASP A 38 11.80 -2.16 3.09
C ASP A 38 10.68 -2.59 4.05
N VAL A 39 9.93 -3.64 3.67
CA VAL A 39 8.89 -4.26 4.53
C VAL A 39 9.50 -5.22 5.56
N GLY A 40 10.76 -5.64 5.38
CA GLY A 40 11.40 -6.64 6.21
C GLY A 40 10.80 -8.04 6.05
N CYS A 41 10.21 -8.32 4.89
CA CYS A 41 9.73 -9.66 4.55
C CYS A 41 10.75 -10.36 3.64
N GLY A 42 10.95 -11.67 3.79
CA GLY A 42 11.86 -12.40 2.90
C GLY A 42 11.42 -12.28 1.42
N TYR A 43 12.36 -12.36 0.48
CA TYR A 43 12.08 -12.24 -0.96
C TYR A 43 10.96 -13.18 -1.43
N GLU A 44 11.00 -14.44 -0.98
CA GLU A 44 9.97 -15.43 -1.32
C GLU A 44 8.60 -15.06 -0.74
N ALA A 45 8.55 -14.45 0.45
CA ALA A 45 7.31 -13.96 1.02
C ALA A 45 6.75 -12.81 0.18
N ALA A 46 7.58 -11.84 -0.22
CA ALA A 46 7.19 -10.77 -1.12
C ALA A 46 6.66 -11.29 -2.46
N ARG A 47 7.37 -12.24 -3.07
CA ARG A 47 6.96 -12.88 -4.34
C ARG A 47 5.62 -13.60 -4.22
N GLN A 48 5.43 -14.34 -3.12
CA GLN A 48 4.18 -15.05 -2.87
C GLN A 48 3.02 -14.09 -2.57
N MET A 49 3.25 -13.00 -1.84
CA MET A 49 2.24 -11.97 -1.59
C MET A 49 1.79 -11.29 -2.89
N ARG A 50 2.73 -10.99 -3.80
CA ARG A 50 2.43 -10.47 -5.14
C ARG A 50 1.63 -11.46 -5.98
N ARG A 51 2.09 -12.72 -6.06
CA ARG A 51 1.41 -13.77 -6.84
C ARG A 51 -0.02 -14.04 -6.36
N ARG A 52 -0.24 -14.01 -5.04
CA ARG A 52 -1.55 -14.23 -4.43
C ARG A 52 -2.44 -13.00 -4.46
N GLY A 53 -1.91 -11.82 -4.80
CA GLY A 53 -2.62 -10.54 -4.68
C GLY A 53 -3.04 -10.20 -3.25
N ARG A 54 -2.35 -10.74 -2.23
CA ARG A 54 -2.71 -10.60 -0.81
C ARG A 54 -1.47 -10.43 0.05
N ILE A 55 -1.47 -9.45 0.94
CA ILE A 55 -0.41 -9.24 1.94
C ILE A 55 -0.88 -9.83 3.27
N ALA A 56 -0.04 -10.64 3.93
CA ALA A 56 -0.39 -11.20 5.22
C ALA A 56 -0.53 -10.09 6.29
N PRO A 57 -1.53 -10.18 7.21
CA PRO A 57 -1.79 -9.14 8.21
C PRO A 57 -0.58 -8.74 9.06
N GLN A 58 0.30 -9.71 9.35
CA GLN A 58 1.56 -9.50 10.06
C GLN A 58 2.50 -8.48 9.38
N HIS A 59 2.40 -8.29 8.06
CA HIS A 59 3.24 -7.37 7.29
C HIS A 59 2.56 -6.01 7.04
N TRP A 60 1.27 -5.87 7.32
CA TRP A 60 0.53 -4.61 7.13
C TRP A 60 1.18 -3.38 7.80
N PRO A 61 1.63 -3.41 9.07
CA PRO A 61 2.31 -2.26 9.67
C PRO A 61 3.53 -1.80 8.87
N HIS A 62 4.35 -2.75 8.45
CA HIS A 62 5.57 -2.47 7.71
C HIS A 62 5.27 -1.96 6.30
N VAL A 63 4.24 -2.52 5.63
CA VAL A 63 3.79 -2.05 4.32
C VAL A 63 3.24 -0.63 4.39
N VAL A 64 2.39 -0.31 5.38
CA VAL A 64 1.87 1.06 5.54
C VAL A 64 3.01 2.05 5.82
N ALA A 65 3.98 1.67 6.66
CA ALA A 65 5.16 2.50 6.92
C ALA A 65 6.05 2.69 5.67
N ALA A 66 6.27 1.63 4.90
CA ALA A 66 7.00 1.64 3.64
C ALA A 66 6.29 2.53 2.60
N SER A 67 4.99 2.33 2.40
CA SER A 67 4.17 3.15 1.49
C SER A 67 4.18 4.64 1.86
N ARG A 68 4.16 4.98 3.15
CA ARG A 68 4.31 6.37 3.60
C ARG A 68 5.67 6.95 3.24
N ARG A 69 6.76 6.18 3.41
CA ARG A 69 8.11 6.60 3.01
C ARG A 69 8.23 6.81 1.50
N HIS A 70 7.55 5.98 0.72
CA HIS A 70 7.51 6.06 -0.74
C HIS A 70 6.50 7.08 -1.29
N GLY A 71 5.73 7.77 -0.43
CA GLY A 71 4.73 8.75 -0.86
C GLY A 71 3.51 8.14 -1.56
N ILE A 72 3.25 6.85 -1.35
CA ILE A 72 2.12 6.15 -1.96
C ILE A 72 0.86 6.48 -1.15
N ALA A 73 -0.07 7.21 -1.77
CA ALA A 73 -1.36 7.55 -1.17
C ALA A 73 -2.32 6.35 -1.18
N GLY A 74 -3.25 6.31 -0.22
CA GLY A 74 -4.33 5.30 -0.19
C GLY A 74 -3.98 3.95 0.43
N VAL A 75 -2.77 3.79 0.99
CA VAL A 75 -2.36 2.57 1.70
C VAL A 75 -2.56 2.73 3.20
N SER A 76 -3.69 2.21 3.67
CA SER A 76 -4.09 2.16 5.08
C SER A 76 -4.50 0.74 5.46
N TYR A 77 -4.56 0.45 6.75
CA TYR A 77 -5.06 -0.84 7.26
C TYR A 77 -6.45 -1.19 6.72
N GLU A 78 -7.36 -0.21 6.66
CA GLU A 78 -8.72 -0.39 6.11
C GLU A 78 -8.70 -0.78 4.63
N SER A 79 -7.83 -0.12 3.83
CA SER A 79 -7.65 -0.40 2.41
C SER A 79 -7.07 -1.80 2.18
N LEU A 80 -6.06 -2.18 2.98
CA LEU A 80 -5.48 -3.52 2.95
C LEU A 80 -6.49 -4.60 3.38
N ALA A 81 -7.29 -4.34 4.41
CA ALA A 81 -8.34 -5.25 4.87
C ALA A 81 -9.44 -5.42 3.82
N GLY A 82 -9.90 -4.33 3.20
CA GLY A 82 -10.88 -4.35 2.12
C GLY A 82 -10.40 -5.17 0.91
N ARG A 83 -9.13 -4.98 0.51
CA ARG A 83 -8.49 -5.74 -0.57
C ARG A 83 -8.31 -7.22 -0.22
N ALA A 84 -7.92 -7.53 1.01
CA ALA A 84 -7.82 -8.91 1.48
C ALA A 84 -9.18 -9.62 1.48
N ALA A 85 -10.24 -8.92 1.89
CA ALA A 85 -11.61 -9.43 1.86
C ALA A 85 -12.13 -9.63 0.43
N ALA A 86 -11.91 -8.67 -0.48
CA ALA A 86 -12.29 -8.79 -1.89
C ALA A 86 -11.59 -9.97 -2.57
N ALA A 87 -10.30 -10.18 -2.28
CA ALA A 87 -9.53 -11.30 -2.81
C ALA A 87 -9.97 -12.69 -2.28
N MET A 88 -10.78 -12.75 -1.21
CA MET A 88 -11.43 -14.00 -0.79
C MET A 88 -12.76 -14.25 -1.52
N GLN A 89 -13.42 -13.21 -2.02
CA GLN A 89 -14.70 -13.33 -2.73
C GLN A 89 -14.54 -13.67 -4.22
N GLY A 90 -13.34 -13.47 -4.79
CA GLY A 90 -13.03 -13.84 -6.18
C GLY A 90 -12.85 -15.35 -6.46
N GLU A 91 -12.97 -16.22 -5.45
CA GLU A 91 -12.87 -17.69 -5.59
C GLU A 91 -14.27 -18.36 -5.53
N ALA A 92 -15.31 -17.64 -5.97
CA ALA A 92 -16.70 -18.12 -5.99
C ALA A 92 -17.44 -17.83 -7.32
N ALA A 93 -16.71 -17.57 -8.42
CA ALA A 93 -17.28 -17.35 -9.75
C ALA A 93 -16.85 -18.45 -10.73
#